data_AF-A0A920QXJ5-F1
#
_entry.id   AF-A0A920QXJ5-F1
#
_cell.length_a   1.000
_cell.length_b   1.000
_cell.length_c   1.000
_cell.angle_alpha   90.00
_cell.angle_beta   90.00
_cell.angle_gamma   90.00
#
_symmetry.space_group_name_H-M   'P 1'
#
loop_
_entity.id
_entity.type
_entity.pdbx_description
1 polymer ?
#
loop_
_entity_poly.entity_id
_entity_poly.type
_entity_poly.pdbx_seq_one_letter_code
_entity_poly.pdbx_strand_id
1 'polypeptide(L)'
;MTANQELLPISENWDKALAIVAHPDDLEYGAASAIARWTSQGKDIQYLLVTEGEAGIDSMDPKDVGPLRRNEEIASAQVVGVTMFSFWIIRTVL
;
A
#
# COMPACT_ATOMS: atom_id res chain seq x y z
N MET A 1 -19.47 -19.34 21.98
CA MET A 1 -19.09 -18.03 22.55
C MET A 1 -17.60 -17.89 22.34
N THR A 2 -17.18 -17.20 21.28
CA THR A 2 -15.77 -16.88 21.07
C THR A 2 -15.37 -15.84 22.12
N ALA A 3 -14.33 -16.12 22.88
CA ALA A 3 -13.79 -15.17 23.85
C ALA A 3 -13.45 -13.86 23.13
N ASN A 4 -13.89 -12.72 23.68
CA ASN A 4 -13.41 -11.42 23.28
C ASN A 4 -11.90 -11.39 23.55
N GLN A 5 -11.07 -11.57 22.51
CA GLN A 5 -9.66 -11.27 22.61
C GLN A 5 -9.51 -9.75 22.64
N GLU A 6 -8.97 -9.21 23.73
CA GLU A 6 -8.53 -7.82 23.77
C GLU A 6 -7.42 -7.62 22.74
N LEU A 7 -7.64 -6.70 21.81
CA LEU A 7 -6.63 -6.29 20.85
C LEU A 7 -5.69 -5.31 21.53
N LEU A 8 -4.42 -5.67 21.64
CA LEU A 8 -3.38 -4.77 22.14
C LEU A 8 -2.88 -3.87 21.00
N PRO A 9 -2.53 -2.61 21.29
CA PRO A 9 -1.94 -1.73 20.29
C PRO A 9 -0.59 -2.29 19.81
N ILE A 10 -0.26 -2.02 18.55
CA ILE A 10 1.08 -2.28 18.03
C ILE A 10 2.10 -1.43 18.81
N SER A 11 3.22 -2.04 19.18
CA SER A 11 4.38 -1.28 19.67
C SER A 11 4.90 -0.40 18.55
N GLU A 12 5.00 0.91 18.79
CA GLU A 12 5.54 1.90 17.84
C GLU A 12 7.05 2.16 18.06
N ASN A 13 7.76 1.29 18.80
CA ASN A 13 9.21 1.41 19.04
C ASN A 13 10.05 0.81 17.90
N TRP A 14 9.96 1.43 16.72
CA TRP A 14 10.67 1.06 15.49
C TRP A 14 10.80 2.29 14.58
N ASP A 15 11.82 2.33 13.73
CA ASP A 15 12.12 3.50 12.89
C ASP A 15 11.74 3.32 11.42
N LYS A 16 11.70 2.08 10.94
CA LYS A 16 11.47 1.74 9.53
C LYS A 16 10.46 0.62 9.35
N ALA A 17 9.68 0.67 8.27
CA ALA A 17 8.81 -0.42 7.85
C ALA A 17 8.70 -0.53 6.33
N LEU A 18 8.43 -1.75 5.85
CA LEU A 18 8.09 -2.04 4.46
C LEU A 18 6.67 -2.58 4.40
N ALA A 19 5.77 -1.87 3.73
CA ALA A 19 4.42 -2.31 3.45
C ALA A 19 4.42 -3.09 2.13
N ILE A 20 4.01 -4.35 2.19
CA ILE A 20 4.00 -5.26 1.03
C ILE A 20 2.55 -5.62 0.72
N VAL A 21 2.11 -5.31 -0.50
CA VAL A 21 0.75 -5.59 -0.96
C VAL A 21 0.72 -6.09 -2.39
N ALA A 22 -0.39 -6.70 -2.78
CA ALA A 22 -0.53 -7.28 -4.11
C ALA A 22 -0.80 -6.19 -5.14
N HIS A 23 -1.71 -5.27 -4.86
CA HIS A 23 -2.21 -4.29 -5.81
C HIS A 23 -2.13 -2.87 -5.24
N PRO A 24 -2.10 -1.85 -6.12
CA PRO A 24 -2.51 -0.50 -5.75
C PRO A 24 -3.89 -0.55 -5.09
N ASP A 25 -4.17 0.33 -4.13
CA ASP A 25 -5.37 0.39 -3.24
C ASP A 25 -5.39 -0.48 -1.98
N ASP A 26 -4.62 -1.58 -1.91
CA ASP A 26 -4.68 -2.50 -0.76
C ASP A 26 -4.33 -1.77 0.56
N LEU A 27 -3.41 -0.79 0.51
CA LEU A 27 -3.00 0.00 1.67
C LEU A 27 -3.99 1.10 2.03
N GLU A 28 -4.65 1.69 1.03
CA GLU A 28 -5.68 2.71 1.21
C GLU A 28 -6.87 2.15 1.99
N TYR A 29 -7.27 0.91 1.72
CA TYR A 29 -8.34 0.24 2.43
C TYR A 29 -7.92 -0.31 3.81
N GLY A 30 -6.67 -0.75 3.94
CA GLY A 30 -6.21 -1.46 5.14
C GLY A 30 -5.49 -0.61 6.18
N ALA A 31 -4.58 0.26 5.75
CA ALA A 31 -3.51 0.77 6.62
C ALA A 31 -3.16 2.26 6.44
N ALA A 32 -3.78 2.99 5.51
CA ALA A 32 -3.39 4.36 5.21
C ALA A 32 -3.42 5.30 6.41
N SER A 33 -4.41 5.17 7.32
CA SER A 33 -4.48 5.98 8.54
C SER A 33 -3.33 5.71 9.51
N ALA A 34 -2.92 4.44 9.65
CA ALA A 34 -1.78 4.04 10.44
C ALA A 34 -0.47 4.55 9.82
N ILE A 35 -0.34 4.42 8.50
CA ILE A 35 0.85 4.88 7.76
C ILE A 35 0.99 6.40 7.87
N ALA A 36 -0.09 7.17 7.66
CA ALA A 36 -0.08 8.63 7.81
C ALA A 36 0.35 9.05 9.23
N ARG A 37 -0.11 8.34 10.26
CA ARG A 37 0.33 8.56 11.63
C ARG A 37 1.83 8.27 11.76
N TRP A 38 2.30 7.13 11.29
CA TRP A 38 3.70 6.70 11.42
C TRP A 38 4.67 7.63 10.69
N THR A 39 4.35 8.07 9.48
CA THR A 39 5.16 9.05 8.76
C THR A 39 5.15 10.41 9.46
N SER A 40 4.02 10.83 10.05
CA SER A 40 3.97 12.06 10.87
C SER A 40 4.83 12.00 12.14
N GLN A 41 5.14 10.79 12.62
CA GLN A 41 6.08 10.55 13.73
C GLN A 41 7.54 10.47 13.27
N GLY A 42 7.81 10.67 11.97
CA GLY A 42 9.16 10.61 11.39
C GLY A 42 9.64 9.20 11.02
N LYS A 43 8.75 8.20 10.98
CA LYS A 43 9.11 6.83 10.58
C LYS A 43 9.29 6.73 9.06
N ASP A 44 10.29 5.96 8.63
CA ASP A 44 10.58 5.67 7.23
C ASP A 44 9.75 4.47 6.76
N ILE A 45 8.65 4.76 6.04
CA ILE A 45 7.75 3.75 5.49
C ILE A 45 7.96 3.67 3.99
N GLN A 46 8.14 2.46 3.47
CA GLN A 46 8.31 2.19 2.05
C GLN A 46 7.26 1.21 1.56
N TYR A 47 6.86 1.35 0.30
CA TYR A 47 5.88 0.45 -0.32
C TYR A 47 6.56 -0.48 -1.32
N LEU A 48 6.17 -1.76 -1.26
CA LEU A 48 6.44 -2.76 -2.28
C LEU A 48 5.12 -3.29 -2.81
N LEU A 49 4.87 -3.01 -4.08
CA LEU A 49 3.71 -3.50 -4.81
C LEU A 49 4.16 -4.61 -5.76
N VAL A 50 3.46 -5.74 -5.70
CA VAL A 50 3.76 -6.93 -6.51
C VAL A 50 3.20 -6.82 -7.94
N THR A 51 2.16 -6.00 -8.14
CA THR A 51 1.53 -5.76 -9.45
C THR A 51 1.24 -4.28 -9.67
N GLU A 52 0.78 -3.91 -10.87
CA GLU A 52 0.21 -2.59 -11.12
C GLU A 52 -1.32 -2.58 -10.95
N GLY A 53 -1.93 -3.70 -10.51
CA GLY A 53 -3.38 -3.84 -10.44
C GLY A 53 -4.04 -3.67 -11.81
N GLU A 54 -3.36 -4.06 -12.89
CA GLU A 54 -3.71 -3.78 -14.28
C GLU A 54 -5.05 -4.40 -14.72
N ALA A 55 -5.50 -5.47 -14.06
CA ALA A 55 -6.81 -6.06 -14.30
C ALA A 55 -7.94 -5.46 -13.45
N GLY A 56 -7.66 -4.41 -12.66
CA GLY A 56 -8.57 -3.88 -11.65
C GLY A 56 -9.69 -2.98 -12.17
N ILE A 57 -9.69 -2.61 -13.46
CA ILE A 57 -10.72 -1.75 -14.07
C ILE A 57 -11.35 -2.48 -15.26
N ASP A 58 -12.55 -3.02 -15.06
CA ASP A 58 -13.28 -3.88 -16.03
C ASP A 58 -13.47 -3.23 -17.41
N SER A 59 -13.64 -1.91 -17.46
CA SER A 59 -13.91 -1.17 -18.70
C SER A 59 -12.67 -0.76 -19.50
N MET A 60 -11.46 -1.16 -19.09
CA MET A 60 -10.21 -0.67 -19.66
C MET A 60 -9.24 -1.83 -19.98
N ASP A 61 -8.40 -1.62 -21.00
CA ASP A 61 -7.33 -2.57 -21.35
C ASP A 61 -6.24 -2.53 -20.26
N PRO A 62 -5.77 -3.68 -19.76
CA PRO A 62 -4.72 -3.74 -18.73
C PRO A 62 -3.45 -2.95 -19.07
N LYS A 63 -3.11 -2.81 -20.36
CA LYS A 63 -1.94 -2.01 -20.79
C LYS A 63 -2.09 -0.51 -20.46
N ASP A 64 -3.32 -0.03 -20.36
CA ASP A 64 -3.66 1.35 -20.05
C ASP A 64 -3.90 1.51 -18.54
N VAL A 65 -4.49 0.49 -17.89
CA VAL A 65 -4.76 0.48 -16.45
C VAL A 65 -3.48 0.44 -15.61
N GLY A 66 -2.50 -0.40 -15.94
CA GLY A 66 -1.28 -0.52 -15.13
C GLY A 66 -0.56 0.82 -14.90
N PRO A 67 -0.19 1.56 -15.98
CA PRO A 67 0.42 2.88 -15.85
C PRO A 67 -0.48 3.91 -15.15
N LEU A 68 -1.80 3.86 -15.36
CA LEU A 68 -2.76 4.72 -14.67
C LEU A 68 -2.71 4.48 -13.16
N ARG A 69 -2.89 3.23 -12.73
CA ARG A 69 -2.93 2.86 -11.31
C ARG A 69 -1.58 3.05 -10.61
N ARG A 70 -0.46 2.88 -11.33
CA ARG A 70 0.86 3.27 -10.81
C ARG A 70 0.90 4.75 -10.42
N ASN A 71 0.40 5.64 -11.30
CA ASN A 71 0.40 7.07 -11.03
C ASN A 71 -0.56 7.44 -9.89
N GLU A 72 -1.73 6.78 -9.83
CA GLU A 72 -2.68 6.92 -8.72
C GLU A 72 -2.04 6.53 -7.39
N GLU A 73 -1.35 5.39 -7.34
CA GLU A 73 -0.68 4.91 -6.14
C GLU A 73 0.43 5.86 -5.67
N ILE A 74 1.25 6.36 -6.61
CA ILE A 74 2.31 7.33 -6.28
C ILE A 74 1.70 8.60 -5.68
N ALA A 75 0.59 9.10 -6.26
CA ALA A 75 -0.10 10.26 -5.73
C ALA A 75 -0.71 9.98 -4.35
N SER A 76 -1.31 8.79 -4.14
CA SER A 76 -1.88 8.38 -2.85
C SER A 76 -0.82 8.28 -1.75
N ALA A 77 0.28 7.59 -2.02
CA ALA A 77 1.42 7.44 -1.12
C ALA A 77 1.98 8.79 -0.64
N GLN A 78 2.03 9.79 -1.52
CA GLN A 78 2.49 11.14 -1.18
C GLN A 78 1.57 11.83 -0.16
N VAL A 79 0.25 11.58 -0.20
CA VAL A 79 -0.72 12.15 0.76
C VAL A 79 -0.41 11.68 2.19
N VAL A 80 0.07 10.45 2.34
CA VAL A 80 0.41 9.85 3.65
C VAL A 80 1.90 9.94 3.99
N GLY A 81 2.68 10.75 3.27
CA GLY A 81 4.08 11.05 3.60
C GLY A 81 5.10 9.98 3.19
N VAL A 82 4.71 9.02 2.34
CA VAL A 82 5.63 8.00 1.79
C VAL A 82 6.35 8.59 0.58
N THR A 83 7.68 8.48 0.57
CA THR A 83 8.54 9.13 -0.45
C THR A 83 9.33 8.16 -1.32
N MET A 84 9.42 6.88 -0.94
CA MET A 84 10.12 5.86 -1.72
C MET A 84 9.24 4.63 -1.97
N PHE A 85 9.20 4.20 -3.22
CA PHE A 85 8.36 3.13 -3.73
C PHE A 85 9.18 2.21 -4.64
N SER A 86 8.86 0.92 -4.61
CA SER A 86 9.42 -0.08 -5.53
C SER A 86 8.30 -0.97 -6.06
N PHE A 87 8.16 -1.01 -7.39
CA PHE A 87 7.27 -1.95 -8.07
C PHE A 87 8.09 -3.16 -8.50
N TRP A 88 7.75 -4.33 -7.99
CA TRP A 88 8.28 -5.61 -8.48
C TRP A 88 7.27 -6.16 -9.46
N ILE A 89 7.30 -5.68 -10.71
CA ILE A 89 6.30 -6.03 -11.72
C ILE A 89 6.40 -7.53 -12.03
N ILE A 90 5.55 -8.34 -11.41
CA ILE A 90 5.28 -9.69 -11.88
C ILE A 90 4.18 -9.57 -12.94
N ARG A 91 4.56 -9.57 -14.22
CA ARG A 91 3.62 -9.48 -15.37
C ARG A 91 2.70 -10.71 -15.53
N THR A 92 2.72 -11.63 -14.58
CA THR A 92 2.01 -12.91 -14.63
C THR A 92 1.48 -13.27 -13.25
N VAL A 93 0.49 -12.52 -12.79
CA VAL A 93 -0.48 -13.01 -11.81
C VAL A 93 -1.85 -12.53 -12.28
N LEU A 94 -2.41 -13.25 -13.25
CA LEU A 94 -3.81 -13.46 -13.63
C LEU A 94 -3.87 -14.04 -15.05
#